data_AF-A0A660TPF8-F1
#
_entry.id   AF-A0A660TPF8-F1
#
_cell.length_a   1.000
_cell.length_b   1.000
_cell.length_c   1.000
_cell.angle_alpha   90.00
_cell.angle_beta   90.00
_cell.angle_gamma   90.00
#
_symmetry.space_group_name_H-M   'P 1'
#
loop_
_entity.id
_entity.type
_entity.pdbx_description
1 polymer ?
#
loop_
_entity_poly.entity_id
_entity_poly.type
_entity_poly.pdbx_seq_one_letter_code
_entity_poly.pdbx_strand_id
1 'polypeptide(L)'
;MKEITDLLQNIEGVLKTSRIKDRCREKIIELENDYEKSSVIGLQNIGIRLIMNCDSVFAILKNSSFRPPPDSTVFLVEEVKGDDGKEYLLSVEGRDYRIIGEELINKKPPEDEDYMYISDDFVIYPDRRKNRSGNPAFFLIPPLGFAELESVKDSLGIRNIMSVSPSTMSDNYIREHYSFPPDTKLATILIGFSRD
;
A
#
# COMPACT_ATOMS: atom_id res chain seq x y z
N MET A 1 2.60 11.30 21.03
CA MET A 1 2.76 9.85 20.78
C MET A 1 1.64 9.03 21.40
N LYS A 2 1.35 9.21 22.70
CA LYS A 2 0.20 8.55 23.35
C LYS A 2 -1.12 8.85 22.63
N GLU A 3 -1.35 10.12 22.27
CA GLU A 3 -2.54 10.56 21.52
C GLU A 3 -2.73 9.85 20.17
N ILE A 4 -1.65 9.55 19.44
CA ILE A 4 -1.72 8.86 18.14
C ILE A 4 -2.04 7.39 18.33
N THR A 5 -1.39 6.72 19.29
CA THR A 5 -1.72 5.34 19.65
C THR A 5 -3.19 5.23 20.07
N ASP A 6 -3.65 6.15 20.92
CA ASP A 6 -5.03 6.17 21.42
C ASP A 6 -6.00 6.40 20.25
N LEU A 7 -5.71 7.32 19.33
CA LEU A 7 -6.54 7.54 18.14
C LEU A 7 -6.63 6.28 17.28
N LEU A 8 -5.50 5.69 16.91
CA LEU A 8 -5.45 4.51 16.06
C LEU A 8 -6.16 3.31 16.69
N GLN A 9 -6.00 3.12 17.99
CA GLN A 9 -6.61 2.01 18.74
C GLN A 9 -8.14 2.13 18.84
N ASN A 10 -8.70 3.33 18.70
CA ASN A 10 -10.14 3.59 18.76
C ASN A 10 -10.83 3.57 17.39
N ILE A 11 -10.10 3.30 16.30
CA ILE A 11 -10.70 3.15 14.97
C ILE A 11 -11.45 1.82 14.91
N GLU A 12 -12.65 1.83 14.32
CA GLU A 12 -13.45 0.61 14.13
C GLU A 12 -12.65 -0.48 13.41
N GLY A 13 -12.67 -1.68 13.97
CA GLY A 13 -11.97 -2.84 13.43
C GLY A 13 -10.47 -2.91 13.75
N VAL A 14 -9.88 -1.90 14.39
CA VAL A 14 -8.52 -1.99 14.95
C VAL A 14 -8.53 -2.75 16.27
N LEU A 15 -7.71 -3.79 16.36
CA LEU A 15 -7.59 -4.66 17.53
C LEU A 15 -6.37 -4.32 18.38
N LYS A 16 -5.25 -4.00 17.73
CA LYS A 16 -4.00 -3.65 18.40
C LYS A 16 -3.23 -2.61 17.60
N THR A 17 -2.49 -1.76 18.30
CA THR A 17 -1.59 -0.77 17.71
C THR A 17 -0.21 -0.86 18.36
N SER A 18 0.85 -0.79 17.54
CA SER A 18 2.23 -0.78 18.00
C SER A 18 3.08 0.20 17.21
N ARG A 19 3.94 0.96 17.89
CA ARG A 19 4.95 1.78 17.19
C ARG A 19 6.10 0.90 16.71
N ILE A 20 6.43 0.98 15.43
CA ILE A 20 7.58 0.29 14.85
C ILE A 20 8.88 0.97 15.32
N LYS A 21 9.74 0.18 15.95
CA LYS A 21 11.09 0.59 16.37
C LYS A 21 12.04 0.58 15.18
N ASP A 22 13.06 1.44 15.20
CA ASP A 22 13.99 1.60 14.07
C ASP A 22 14.72 0.30 13.70
N ARG A 23 15.16 -0.48 14.71
CA ARG A 23 15.74 -1.83 14.50
C ARG A 23 14.83 -2.81 13.75
N CYS A 24 13.52 -2.60 13.78
CA CYS A 24 12.55 -3.45 13.08
C CYS A 24 12.36 -3.00 11.63
N ARG A 25 12.61 -1.71 11.33
CA ARG A 25 12.42 -1.16 9.97
C ARG A 25 13.36 -1.83 8.98
N GLU A 26 14.64 -1.97 9.35
CA GLU A 26 15.65 -2.65 8.52
C GLU A 26 15.22 -4.07 8.15
N LYS A 27 14.71 -4.82 9.13
CA LYS A 27 14.25 -6.19 8.88
C LYS A 27 13.00 -6.24 8.00
N ILE A 28 12.06 -5.32 8.17
CA ILE A 28 10.88 -5.23 7.31
C ILE A 28 11.29 -4.92 5.86
N ILE A 29 12.22 -3.98 5.66
CA ILE A 29 12.75 -3.64 4.33
C ILE A 29 13.45 -4.86 3.70
N GLU A 30 14.26 -5.59 4.46
CA GLU A 30 14.91 -6.81 3.98
C GLU A 30 13.88 -7.84 3.50
N LEU A 31 12.86 -8.14 4.33
CA LEU A 31 11.81 -9.10 4.02
C LEU A 31 10.98 -8.70 2.80
N GLU A 32 10.65 -7.41 2.64
CA GLU A 32 9.97 -6.92 1.43
C GLU A 32 10.86 -7.09 0.19
N ASN A 33 12.13 -6.71 0.26
CA ASN A 33 13.03 -6.84 -0.89
C ASN A 33 13.20 -8.30 -1.34
N ASP A 34 13.24 -9.25 -0.40
CA ASP A 34 13.32 -10.66 -0.71
C ASP A 34 12.01 -11.17 -1.33
N TYR A 35 10.87 -10.70 -0.81
CA TYR A 35 9.57 -11.03 -1.37
C TYR A 35 9.42 -10.52 -2.81
N GLU A 36 9.78 -9.26 -3.07
CA GLU A 36 9.76 -8.65 -4.41
C GLU A 36 10.62 -9.44 -5.43
N LYS A 37 11.83 -9.86 -5.03
CA LYS A 37 12.74 -10.65 -5.90
C LYS A 37 12.24 -12.07 -6.18
N SER A 38 11.40 -12.62 -5.31
CA SER A 38 10.89 -14.00 -5.43
C SER A 38 9.70 -14.11 -6.39
N SER A 39 9.09 -12.99 -6.76
CA SER A 39 7.87 -12.96 -7.56
C SER A 39 8.14 -13.24 -9.04
N VAL A 40 7.32 -14.12 -9.64
CA VAL A 40 7.44 -14.53 -11.06
C VAL A 40 7.12 -13.37 -12.00
N ILE A 41 6.06 -12.62 -11.69
CA ILE A 41 5.76 -11.32 -12.29
C ILE A 41 6.37 -10.28 -11.35
N GLY A 42 7.12 -9.31 -11.87
CA GLY A 42 7.74 -8.30 -11.01
C GLY A 42 6.74 -7.70 -10.02
N LEU A 43 7.17 -7.46 -8.78
CA LEU A 43 6.38 -6.83 -7.73
C LEU A 43 7.24 -5.75 -7.07
N GLN A 44 6.65 -4.59 -6.82
CA GLN A 44 7.31 -3.50 -6.09
C GLN A 44 6.34 -2.93 -5.05
N ASN A 45 6.70 -3.07 -3.77
CA ASN A 45 5.98 -2.46 -2.66
C ASN A 45 6.61 -1.12 -2.29
N ILE A 46 6.47 -0.13 -3.19
CA ILE A 46 7.03 1.21 -2.99
C ILE A 46 6.46 1.82 -1.70
N GLY A 47 5.20 1.55 -1.35
CA GLY A 47 4.60 2.06 -0.11
C GLY A 47 5.41 1.72 1.15
N ILE A 48 5.98 0.52 1.26
CA ILE A 48 6.84 0.17 2.41
C ILE A 48 8.12 1.02 2.41
N ARG A 49 8.78 1.16 1.26
CA ARG A 49 10.02 1.95 1.15
C ARG A 49 9.80 3.39 1.62
N LEU A 50 8.66 3.98 1.27
CA LEU A 50 8.29 5.36 1.66
C LEU A 50 7.94 5.48 3.13
N ILE A 51 7.10 4.58 3.64
CA ILE A 51 6.69 4.60 5.05
C ILE A 51 7.89 4.46 5.98
N MET A 52 8.88 3.63 5.63
CA MET A 52 10.04 3.43 6.48
C MET A 52 10.93 4.67 6.62
N ASN A 53 10.80 5.64 5.72
CA ASN A 53 11.49 6.94 5.79
C ASN A 53 10.75 7.99 6.62
N CYS A 54 9.53 7.71 7.09
CA CYS A 54 8.77 8.62 7.95
C CYS A 54 9.38 8.68 9.37
N ASP A 55 9.25 9.81 10.07
CA ASP A 55 9.75 9.94 11.45
C ASP A 55 9.12 8.91 12.40
N SER A 56 7.83 8.63 12.21
CA SER A 56 7.09 7.64 13.00
C SER A 56 6.33 6.68 12.11
N VAL A 57 6.45 5.39 12.45
CA VAL A 57 5.72 4.30 11.81
C VAL A 57 4.98 3.50 12.87
N PHE A 58 3.73 3.17 12.60
CA PHE A 58 2.87 2.34 13.44
C PHE A 58 2.38 1.14 12.64
N ALA A 59 2.24 0.01 13.31
CA ALA A 59 1.48 -1.13 12.84
C ALA A 59 0.14 -1.16 13.57
N ILE A 60 -0.94 -1.33 12.82
CA ILE A 60 -2.25 -1.69 13.35
C ILE A 60 -2.57 -3.12 12.93
N LEU A 61 -3.14 -3.91 13.84
CA LEU A 61 -3.78 -5.17 13.53
C LEU A 61 -5.27 -4.93 13.39
N LYS A 62 -5.85 -5.31 12.25
CA LYS A 62 -7.27 -5.09 11.96
C LYS A 62 -8.03 -6.38 11.68
N ASN A 63 -9.35 -6.34 11.87
CA ASN A 63 -10.29 -7.37 11.40
C ASN A 63 -11.04 -6.89 10.14
N SER A 64 -12.08 -7.63 9.74
CA SER A 64 -12.92 -7.33 8.56
C SER A 64 -13.88 -6.15 8.73
N SER A 65 -14.08 -5.64 9.96
CA SER A 65 -14.91 -4.45 10.21
C SER A 65 -14.15 -3.15 9.95
N PHE A 66 -12.83 -3.20 9.81
CA PHE A 66 -12.06 -2.04 9.42
C PHE A 66 -12.43 -1.62 8.01
N ARG A 67 -12.59 -0.31 7.80
CA ARG A 67 -13.02 0.24 6.52
C ARG A 67 -12.14 -0.25 5.35
N PRO A 68 -12.71 -0.33 4.14
CA PRO A 68 -11.91 -0.54 2.94
C PRO A 68 -10.86 0.56 2.74
N PRO A 69 -9.77 0.28 2.02
CA PRO A 69 -8.84 1.31 1.57
C PRO A 69 -9.54 2.34 0.66
N PRO A 70 -9.03 3.58 0.60
CA PRO A 70 -9.67 4.66 -0.15
C PRO A 70 -9.55 4.51 -1.68
N ASP A 71 -8.62 3.68 -2.15
CA ASP A 71 -8.40 3.36 -3.57
C ASP A 71 -7.82 1.94 -3.69
N SER A 72 -7.54 1.49 -4.92
CA SER A 72 -6.83 0.23 -5.19
C SER A 72 -5.52 0.15 -4.43
N THR A 73 -5.23 -1.02 -3.85
CA THR A 73 -3.96 -1.23 -3.14
C THR A 73 -2.90 -1.84 -4.05
N VAL A 74 -3.32 -2.45 -5.16
CA VAL A 74 -2.42 -3.07 -6.13
C VAL A 74 -2.78 -2.61 -7.55
N PHE A 75 -1.77 -2.21 -8.31
CA PHE A 75 -1.87 -1.89 -9.72
C PHE A 75 -0.95 -2.78 -10.54
N LEU A 76 -1.34 -3.15 -11.74
CA LEU A 76 -0.43 -3.67 -12.75
C LEU A 76 -0.01 -2.48 -13.62
N VAL A 77 1.29 -2.24 -13.72
CA VAL A 77 1.82 -1.03 -14.34
C VAL A 77 2.97 -1.29 -15.31
N GLU A 78 3.23 -0.29 -16.15
CA GLU A 78 4.46 -0.14 -16.93
C GLU A 78 5.15 1.18 -16.54
N GLU A 79 6.48 1.21 -16.53
CA GLU A 79 7.20 2.49 -16.42
C GLU A 79 6.96 3.36 -17.65
N VAL A 80 6.65 4.65 -17.44
CA VAL A 80 6.54 5.60 -18.54
C VAL A 80 7.95 5.97 -19.02
N LYS A 81 8.20 5.85 -20.33
CA LYS A 81 9.46 6.22 -20.97
C LYS A 81 9.22 7.32 -21.99
N GLY A 82 9.97 8.42 -21.90
CA GLY A 82 9.86 9.54 -22.84
C GLY A 82 8.52 10.26 -22.75
N ASP A 83 7.99 10.71 -23.89
CA ASP A 83 6.75 11.49 -23.99
C ASP A 83 5.54 10.60 -24.36
N ASP A 84 5.60 9.31 -24.01
CA ASP A 84 4.48 8.38 -24.17
C ASP A 84 3.28 8.90 -23.36
N GLY A 85 2.16 9.18 -24.04
CA GLY A 85 0.99 9.93 -23.55
C GLY A 85 0.60 9.82 -22.07
N LYS A 86 0.05 10.92 -21.53
CA LYS A 86 -0.15 11.17 -20.10
C LYS A 86 -1.45 10.60 -19.50
N GLU A 87 -2.01 9.57 -20.10
CA GLU A 87 -3.27 8.97 -19.66
C GLU A 87 -3.02 7.79 -18.73
N TYR A 88 -3.96 7.58 -17.80
CA TYR A 88 -3.95 6.45 -16.85
C TYR A 88 -2.67 6.38 -16.01
N LEU A 89 -2.20 7.53 -15.53
CA LEU A 89 -0.94 7.62 -14.78
C LEU A 89 -1.17 7.52 -13.27
N LEU A 90 -0.30 6.77 -12.63
CA LEU A 90 -0.05 6.76 -11.21
C LEU A 90 1.33 7.36 -10.96
N SER A 91 1.40 8.51 -10.29
CA SER A 91 2.66 9.16 -9.94
C SER A 91 3.04 8.84 -8.50
N VAL A 92 4.21 8.25 -8.28
CA VAL A 92 4.76 7.95 -6.95
C VAL A 92 6.20 8.45 -6.89
N GLU A 93 6.51 9.32 -5.92
CA GLU A 93 7.82 9.98 -5.80
C GLU A 93 8.36 10.63 -7.08
N GLY A 94 7.48 11.28 -7.86
CA GLY A 94 7.89 11.94 -9.11
C GLY A 94 8.27 10.97 -10.24
N ARG A 95 7.95 9.68 -10.09
CA ARG A 95 7.98 8.69 -11.17
C ARG A 95 6.57 8.38 -11.61
N ASP A 96 6.38 8.33 -12.93
CA ASP A 96 5.09 8.02 -13.53
C ASP A 96 5.03 6.56 -13.97
N TYR A 97 3.94 5.91 -13.57
CA TYR A 97 3.61 4.54 -13.92
C TYR A 97 2.29 4.54 -14.68
N ARG A 98 2.23 3.88 -15.83
CA ARG A 98 0.98 3.72 -16.57
C ARG A 98 0.21 2.53 -16.02
N ILE A 99 -1.01 2.75 -15.56
CA ILE A 99 -1.92 1.73 -15.07
C ILE A 99 -2.48 0.95 -16.24
N ILE A 100 -2.21 -0.35 -16.27
CA ILE A 100 -2.69 -1.31 -17.27
C ILE A 100 -3.58 -2.39 -16.66
N GLY A 101 -3.75 -2.35 -15.33
CA GLY A 101 -4.68 -3.14 -14.56
C GLY A 101 -4.72 -2.65 -13.12
N GLU A 102 -5.79 -2.94 -12.41
CA GLU A 102 -5.97 -2.50 -11.04
C GLU A 102 -6.88 -3.46 -10.27
N GLU A 103 -6.68 -3.46 -8.96
CA GLU A 103 -7.59 -4.07 -8.01
C GLU A 103 -8.86 -3.22 -7.87
N LEU A 104 -10.04 -3.83 -7.89
CA LEU A 104 -11.34 -3.19 -7.78
C LEU A 104 -11.87 -3.33 -6.37
N ILE A 105 -11.66 -2.30 -5.56
CA ILE A 105 -12.16 -2.24 -4.19
C ILE A 105 -13.36 -1.30 -4.13
N ASN A 106 -14.56 -1.86 -3.90
CA ASN A 106 -15.84 -1.12 -3.88
C ASN A 106 -16.10 -0.26 -5.12
N LYS A 107 -15.44 -0.57 -6.23
CA LYS A 107 -15.63 0.08 -7.53
C LYS A 107 -15.84 -0.96 -8.61
N LYS A 108 -16.45 -0.53 -9.71
CA LYS A 108 -16.58 -1.31 -10.94
C LYS A 108 -15.52 -0.85 -11.94
N PRO A 109 -15.16 -1.69 -12.92
CA PRO A 109 -14.36 -1.23 -14.04
C PRO A 109 -15.07 -0.08 -14.79
N PRO A 110 -14.33 0.80 -15.47
CA PRO A 110 -14.90 1.80 -16.38
C PRO A 110 -15.79 1.14 -17.46
N GLU A 111 -16.94 1.74 -17.75
CA GLU A 111 -17.90 1.21 -18.74
C GLU A 111 -17.46 1.46 -20.19
N ASP A 112 -16.56 2.42 -20.40
CA ASP A 112 -16.08 2.89 -21.69
C ASP A 112 -14.72 2.29 -22.11
N GLU A 113 -14.21 1.31 -21.34
CA GLU A 113 -12.96 0.62 -21.63
C GLU A 113 -13.17 -0.90 -21.76
N ASP A 114 -12.40 -1.54 -22.65
CA ASP A 114 -12.30 -3.00 -22.67
C ASP A 114 -11.49 -3.49 -21.46
N TYR A 115 -12.01 -4.48 -20.74
CA TYR A 115 -11.38 -5.02 -19.54
C TYR A 115 -11.57 -6.53 -19.44
N MET A 116 -10.63 -7.19 -18.76
CA MET A 116 -10.71 -8.62 -18.43
C MET A 116 -10.43 -8.85 -16.96
N TYR A 117 -11.28 -9.63 -16.29
CA TYR A 117 -11.00 -10.12 -14.95
C TYR A 117 -9.92 -11.20 -14.98
N ILE A 118 -8.92 -11.06 -14.12
CA ILE A 118 -7.90 -12.10 -13.88
C ILE A 118 -8.03 -12.73 -12.48
N SER A 119 -8.81 -12.08 -11.60
CA SER A 119 -9.33 -12.60 -10.32
C SER A 119 -10.72 -12.00 -10.07
N ASP A 120 -11.34 -12.33 -8.94
CA ASP A 120 -12.65 -11.78 -8.53
C ASP A 120 -12.64 -10.24 -8.39
N ASP A 121 -11.47 -9.68 -8.10
CA ASP A 121 -11.26 -8.29 -7.71
C ASP A 121 -10.15 -7.61 -8.50
N PHE A 122 -9.60 -8.21 -9.56
CA PHE A 122 -8.54 -7.58 -10.35
C PHE A 122 -8.84 -7.64 -11.84
N VAL A 123 -8.72 -6.48 -12.49
CA VAL A 123 -8.92 -6.33 -13.93
C VAL A 123 -7.67 -5.84 -14.63
N ILE A 124 -7.54 -6.23 -15.90
CA ILE A 124 -6.55 -5.69 -16.84
C ILE A 124 -7.26 -4.99 -18.00
N TYR A 125 -6.60 -3.97 -18.54
CA TYR A 125 -7.11 -3.13 -19.63
C TYR A 125 -6.24 -3.34 -20.88
N PRO A 126 -6.62 -4.24 -21.80
CA PRO A 126 -5.77 -4.60 -22.95
C PRO A 126 -5.42 -3.40 -23.84
N ASP A 127 -6.37 -2.49 -24.05
CA ASP A 127 -6.18 -1.32 -24.91
C ASP A 127 -5.17 -0.31 -24.35
N ARG A 128 -5.00 -0.24 -23.02
CA ARG A 128 -3.98 0.60 -22.38
C ARG A 128 -2.55 0.14 -22.67
N ARG A 129 -2.35 -1.04 -23.27
CA ARG A 129 -1.05 -1.57 -23.72
C ARG A 129 -0.90 -1.68 -25.23
N LYS A 130 -1.86 -1.17 -26.00
CA LYS A 130 -1.83 -1.26 -27.46
C LYS A 130 -0.55 -0.63 -28.01
N ASN A 131 0.16 -1.36 -28.87
CA ASN A 131 1.47 -1.01 -29.42
C ASN A 131 2.62 -0.93 -28.39
N ARG A 132 2.41 -1.39 -27.15
CA ARG A 132 3.41 -1.39 -26.05
C ARG A 132 3.57 -2.76 -25.39
N SER A 133 3.14 -3.85 -26.04
CA SER A 133 3.20 -5.20 -25.48
C SER A 133 4.62 -5.68 -25.13
N GLY A 134 5.66 -5.06 -25.69
CA GLY A 134 7.07 -5.33 -25.37
C GLY A 134 7.58 -4.64 -24.08
N ASN A 135 6.82 -3.72 -23.49
CA ASN A 135 7.19 -3.09 -22.22
C ASN A 135 6.98 -4.09 -21.07
N PRO A 136 7.97 -4.29 -20.19
CA PRO A 136 7.78 -5.10 -18.99
C PRO A 136 6.68 -4.51 -18.09
N ALA A 137 5.77 -5.36 -17.68
CA ALA A 137 4.74 -5.04 -16.70
C ALA A 137 5.10 -5.65 -15.34
N PHE A 138 4.70 -4.99 -14.26
CA PHE A 138 4.90 -5.46 -12.90
C PHE A 138 3.79 -4.95 -11.99
N PHE A 139 3.57 -5.64 -10.87
CA PHE A 139 2.64 -5.20 -9.84
C PHE A 139 3.29 -4.12 -8.97
N LEU A 140 2.54 -3.07 -8.70
CA LEU A 140 2.95 -1.94 -7.88
C LEU A 140 1.96 -1.77 -6.72
N ILE A 141 2.49 -1.72 -5.50
CA ILE A 141 1.74 -1.39 -4.29
C ILE A 141 2.16 0.02 -3.85
N PRO A 142 1.35 1.06 -4.13
CA PRO A 142 1.65 2.42 -3.73
C PRO A 142 1.29 2.67 -2.26
N PRO A 143 1.83 3.74 -1.65
CA PRO A 143 1.27 4.24 -0.39
C PRO A 143 -0.13 4.80 -0.63
N LEU A 144 -1.02 4.65 0.36
CA LEU A 144 -2.34 5.28 0.37
C LEU A 144 -2.45 6.25 1.54
N GLY A 145 -3.27 7.30 1.40
CA GLY A 145 -3.55 8.21 2.51
C GLY A 145 -4.27 7.51 3.68
N PHE A 146 -4.21 8.10 4.87
CA PHE A 146 -4.87 7.58 6.06
C PHE A 146 -5.81 8.64 6.66
N ALA A 147 -7.09 8.56 6.29
CA ALA A 147 -8.08 9.61 6.52
C ALA A 147 -8.20 10.06 7.99
N GLU A 148 -8.13 9.13 8.93
CA GLU A 148 -8.28 9.40 10.35
C GLU A 148 -7.16 10.30 10.87
N LEU A 149 -5.92 10.11 10.41
CA LEU A 149 -4.80 11.00 10.77
C LEU A 149 -4.81 12.29 9.95
N GLU A 150 -5.20 12.23 8.67
CA GLU A 150 -5.32 13.43 7.83
C GLU A 150 -6.29 14.46 8.44
N SER A 151 -7.41 13.98 9.02
CA SER A 151 -8.42 14.84 9.65
C SER A 151 -7.94 15.61 10.90
N VAL A 152 -6.82 15.20 11.49
CA VAL A 152 -6.26 15.79 12.73
C VAL A 152 -4.81 16.24 12.57
N LYS A 153 -4.31 16.33 11.33
CA LYS A 153 -2.88 16.54 11.08
C LYS A 153 -2.36 17.87 11.64
N ASP A 154 -3.14 18.95 11.49
CA ASP A 154 -2.76 20.29 11.93
C ASP A 154 -2.72 20.38 13.46
N SER A 155 -3.65 19.72 14.16
CA SER A 155 -3.67 19.71 15.64
C SER A 155 -2.57 18.85 16.24
N LEU A 156 -2.08 17.85 15.50
CA LEU A 156 -1.01 16.96 15.93
C LEU A 156 0.38 17.37 15.43
N GLY A 157 0.48 18.37 14.55
CA GLY A 157 1.73 18.82 13.92
C GLY A 157 2.41 17.69 13.15
N ILE A 158 1.66 17.04 12.26
CA ILE A 158 2.13 15.92 11.44
C ILE A 158 1.82 16.13 9.96
N ARG A 159 2.65 15.54 9.10
CA ARG A 159 2.54 15.61 7.64
C ARG A 159 3.00 14.30 7.00
N ASN A 160 2.91 14.22 5.67
CA ASN A 160 3.32 13.05 4.87
C ASN A 160 2.69 11.75 5.39
N ILE A 161 1.38 11.79 5.66
CA ILE A 161 0.65 10.65 6.22
C ILE A 161 0.40 9.64 5.11
N MET A 162 0.79 8.39 5.36
CA MET A 162 0.68 7.31 4.40
C MET A 162 0.46 5.97 5.11
N SER A 163 -0.14 5.03 4.40
CA SER A 163 -0.40 3.68 4.87
C SER A 163 -0.15 2.67 3.75
N VAL A 164 0.23 1.44 4.13
CA VAL A 164 0.49 0.35 3.19
C VAL A 164 0.30 -1.00 3.88
N SER A 165 -0.10 -1.99 3.10
CA SER A 165 -0.07 -3.40 3.51
C SER A 165 1.35 -3.97 3.33
N PRO A 166 1.94 -4.60 4.35
CA PRO A 166 3.19 -5.35 4.18
C PRO A 166 2.95 -6.66 3.41
N SER A 167 4.00 -7.25 2.85
CA SER A 167 3.97 -8.63 2.37
C SER A 167 3.67 -9.61 3.50
N THR A 168 3.25 -10.83 3.16
CA THR A 168 3.01 -11.91 4.14
C THR A 168 4.23 -12.17 5.05
N MET A 169 5.44 -12.08 4.50
CA MET A 169 6.67 -12.28 5.27
C MET A 169 6.87 -11.19 6.32
N SER A 170 6.68 -9.93 5.93
CA SER A 170 6.75 -8.79 6.84
C SER A 170 5.59 -8.77 7.84
N ASP A 171 4.37 -9.12 7.43
CA ASP A 171 3.20 -9.25 8.31
C ASP A 171 3.49 -10.24 9.45
N ASN A 172 3.96 -11.44 9.11
CA ASN A 172 4.32 -12.46 10.10
C ASN A 172 5.38 -11.95 11.07
N TYR A 173 6.46 -11.35 10.56
CA TYR A 173 7.51 -10.77 11.40
C TYR A 173 6.98 -9.69 12.36
N ILE A 174 6.16 -8.76 11.86
CA ILE A 174 5.57 -7.70 12.68
C ILE A 174 4.69 -8.32 13.77
N ARG A 175 3.86 -9.30 13.40
CA ARG A 175 2.91 -9.90 14.34
C ARG A 175 3.61 -10.64 15.45
N GLU A 176 4.64 -11.41 15.13
CA GLU A 176 5.48 -12.08 16.13
C GLU A 176 6.18 -11.06 17.04
N HIS A 177 6.86 -10.06 16.46
CA HIS A 177 7.65 -9.10 17.23
C HIS A 177 6.81 -8.23 18.18
N TYR A 178 5.57 -7.91 17.79
CA TYR A 178 4.66 -7.06 18.56
C TYR A 178 3.54 -7.83 19.25
N SER A 179 3.61 -9.17 19.29
CA SER A 179 2.62 -10.03 19.95
C SER A 179 1.18 -9.79 19.46
N PHE A 180 1.03 -9.57 18.16
CA PHE A 180 -0.27 -9.59 17.51
C PHE A 180 -0.68 -11.06 17.31
N PRO A 181 -1.93 -11.45 17.66
CA PRO A 181 -2.37 -12.84 17.55
C PRO A 181 -2.19 -13.38 16.11
N PRO A 182 -1.74 -14.63 15.93
CA PRO A 182 -1.53 -15.26 14.62
C PRO A 182 -2.83 -15.83 14.03
N ASP A 183 -3.89 -15.02 13.95
CA ASP A 183 -5.16 -15.38 13.29
C ASP A 183 -5.16 -14.95 11.82
N THR A 184 -5.37 -15.89 10.89
CA THR A 184 -5.37 -15.64 9.45
C THR A 184 -6.52 -14.73 8.97
N LYS A 185 -7.52 -14.48 9.82
CA LYS A 185 -8.61 -13.51 9.54
C LYS A 185 -8.22 -12.06 9.84
N LEU A 186 -7.03 -11.85 10.41
CA LEU A 186 -6.52 -10.54 10.77
C LEU A 186 -5.38 -10.16 9.83
N ALA A 187 -5.26 -8.86 9.56
CA ALA A 187 -4.22 -8.29 8.72
C ALA A 187 -3.53 -7.12 9.41
N THR A 188 -2.26 -6.89 9.11
CA THR A 188 -1.54 -5.70 9.55
C THR A 188 -1.58 -4.61 8.47
N ILE A 189 -1.74 -3.35 8.89
CA ILE A 189 -1.45 -2.18 8.06
C ILE A 189 -0.34 -1.39 8.75
N LEU A 190 0.63 -0.92 7.97
CA LEU A 190 1.62 0.05 8.42
C LEU A 190 1.16 1.46 8.09
N ILE A 191 1.38 2.39 9.01
CA ILE A 191 1.00 3.80 8.92
C ILE A 191 2.23 4.64 9.26
N GLY A 192 2.69 5.46 8.33
CA GLY A 192 3.82 6.37 8.48
C GLY A 192 3.41 7.83 8.45
N PHE A 193 4.09 8.68 9.21
CA PHE A 193 3.98 10.14 9.12
C PHE A 193 5.26 10.82 9.64
N SER A 194 5.47 12.06 9.22
CA SER A 194 6.57 12.92 9.66
C SER A 194 6.06 14.05 10.56
N ARG A 195 6.93 14.63 11.37
CA ARG A 195 6.65 15.85 12.14
C ARG A 195 6.82 17.07 11.24
N ASP A 196 6.06 18.10 11.56
CA ASP A 196 6.28 19.46 11.04
C ASP A 196 7.56 20.06 11.62
#